data_AF-A0A2U8FP46-F1
#
_entry.id   AF-A0A2U8FP46-F1
#
_cell.length_a   1.000
_cell.length_b   1.000
_cell.length_c   1.000
_cell.angle_alpha   90.00
_cell.angle_beta   90.00
_cell.angle_gamma   90.00
#
_symmetry.space_group_name_H-M   'P 1'
#
loop_
_entity.id
_entity.type
_entity.pdbx_description
1 polymer ?
#
loop_
_entity_poly.entity_id
_entity_poly.type
_entity_poly.pdbx_seq_one_letter_code
_entity_poly.pdbx_strand_id
1 'polypeptide(L)'
;MNQDLSIITLILHASIVVQIVMAILLAVSLTSWSIIFGKLIGLKRIRQDNESFDREFWAGRTLQELYQDASRGEGPPSPQERIFASGMREFMKLRERRVADVPTLLDGARRAMRASFQREMDLIESRLDFLGSVGSVSPYIGLFGTVWGIMHAFTGLSNLQQVTLATVAPGIAEALVATAIGLFAAIPAVLAYNRFARDIDRIATQMESFIEEFSNILARNAAPLAAESARVPAQGR
;
A
#
# COMPACT_ATOMS: atom_id res chain seq x y z
N MET A 1 -4.31 45.81 21.65
CA MET A 1 -5.31 44.73 21.70
C MET A 1 -5.08 43.82 20.50
N ASN A 2 -4.65 42.58 20.77
CA ASN A 2 -4.54 41.39 19.89
C ASN A 2 -3.52 41.40 18.72
N GLN A 3 -2.20 41.48 18.99
CA GLN A 3 -1.20 41.21 17.94
C GLN A 3 -0.09 40.16 18.24
N ASP A 4 0.02 39.60 19.45
CA ASP A 4 1.23 38.82 19.79
C ASP A 4 1.09 37.29 19.86
N LEU A 5 -0.07 36.73 19.50
CA LEU A 5 -0.31 35.27 19.55
C LEU A 5 -0.83 34.71 18.23
N SER A 6 -0.37 35.25 17.09
CA SER A 6 -0.54 34.52 15.84
C SER A 6 0.42 33.35 15.82
N ILE A 7 -0.05 32.14 15.53
CA ILE A 7 0.80 30.95 15.38
C ILE A 7 1.94 31.23 14.38
N ILE A 8 1.66 32.05 13.37
CA ILE A 8 2.63 32.47 12.36
C ILE A 8 3.72 33.37 12.96
N THR A 9 3.36 34.31 13.85
CA THR A 9 4.35 35.18 14.49
C THR A 9 5.24 34.41 15.45
N LEU A 10 4.69 33.44 16.20
CA LEU A 10 5.46 32.52 17.03
C LEU A 10 6.46 31.69 16.18
N ILE A 11 6.00 31.15 15.05
CA ILE A 11 6.88 30.39 14.15
C ILE A 11 8.02 31.25 13.59
N LEU A 12 7.75 32.49 13.22
CA LEU A 12 8.74 33.41 12.64
C LEU A 12 9.83 33.86 13.63
N HIS A 13 9.53 33.87 14.94
CA HIS A 13 10.51 34.25 15.98
C HIS A 13 11.27 33.05 16.56
N ALA A 14 10.86 31.82 16.23
CA ALA A 14 11.55 30.61 16.65
C ALA A 14 12.96 30.51 16.05
N SER A 15 13.83 29.77 16.76
CA SER A 15 15.17 29.45 16.25
C SER A 15 15.09 28.77 14.88
N ILE A 16 16.08 29.02 14.02
CA ILE A 16 16.15 28.45 12.66
C ILE A 16 15.99 26.92 12.67
N VAL A 17 16.56 26.24 13.68
CA VAL A 17 16.43 24.79 13.83
C VAL A 17 14.97 24.37 14.06
N VAL A 18 14.24 25.07 14.93
CA VAL A 18 12.82 24.78 15.20
C VAL A 18 11.97 25.07 13.97
N GLN A 19 12.26 26.14 13.24
CA GLN A 19 11.60 26.45 11.96
C GLN A 19 11.80 25.33 10.92
N ILE A 20 13.02 24.81 10.78
CA ILE A 20 13.32 23.67 9.89
C ILE A 20 12.55 22.43 10.34
N VAL A 21 12.53 22.13 11.63
CA VAL A 21 11.77 20.99 12.19
C VAL A 21 10.29 21.10 11.83
N MET A 22 9.67 22.27 12.07
CA MET A 22 8.26 22.49 11.74
C MET A 22 7.99 22.41 10.23
N ALA A 23 8.90 22.94 9.39
CA ALA A 23 8.78 22.86 7.93
C ALA A 23 8.84 21.41 7.43
N ILE A 24 9.77 20.60 7.96
CA ILE A 24 9.87 19.16 7.64
C ILE A 24 8.59 18.43 8.06
N LEU A 25 8.13 18.64 9.30
CA LEU A 25 6.90 18.00 9.79
C LEU A 25 5.67 18.39 8.97
N LEU A 26 5.59 19.64 8.52
CA LEU A 26 4.51 20.10 7.65
C LEU A 26 4.57 19.41 6.28
N ALA A 27 5.75 19.37 5.64
CA ALA A 27 5.93 18.71 4.34
C ALA A 27 5.60 17.21 4.40
N VAL A 28 6.04 16.54 5.47
CA VAL A 28 5.75 15.13 5.73
C VAL A 28 4.24 14.92 5.98
N SER A 29 3.60 15.80 6.75
CA SER A 29 2.15 15.75 7.00
C SER A 29 1.35 15.88 5.70
N LEU A 30 1.69 16.85 4.84
CA LEU A 30 1.03 17.04 3.55
C LEU A 30 1.20 15.82 2.63
N THR A 31 2.40 15.26 2.58
CA THR A 31 2.69 14.04 1.81
C THR A 31 1.90 12.84 2.35
N SER A 32 1.84 12.69 3.67
CA SER A 32 1.05 11.65 4.35
C SER A 32 -0.43 11.74 3.95
N TRP A 33 -1.05 12.92 4.06
CA TRP A 33 -2.44 13.14 3.65
C TRP A 33 -2.68 12.81 2.17
N SER A 34 -1.77 13.22 1.27
CA SER A 34 -1.87 12.87 -0.15
C SER A 34 -1.88 11.34 -0.37
N ILE A 35 -1.02 10.60 0.33
CA ILE A 35 -0.98 9.13 0.26
C ILE A 35 -2.24 8.52 0.86
N ILE A 36 -2.73 9.03 1.99
CA ILE A 36 -3.95 8.54 2.66
C ILE A 36 -5.14 8.60 1.71
N PHE A 37 -5.40 9.75 1.09
CA PHE A 37 -6.52 9.88 0.15
C PHE A 37 -6.32 9.01 -1.10
N GLY A 38 -5.10 8.96 -1.64
CA GLY A 38 -4.79 8.09 -2.77
C GLY A 38 -5.06 6.61 -2.49
N LYS A 39 -4.62 6.10 -1.33
CA LYS A 39 -4.84 4.71 -0.90
C LYS A 39 -6.31 4.42 -0.59
N LEU A 40 -7.04 5.34 0.04
CA LEU A 40 -8.47 5.18 0.31
C LEU A 40 -9.26 4.91 -0.98
N ILE A 41 -9.01 5.72 -2.01
CA ILE A 41 -9.70 5.59 -3.29
C ILE A 41 -9.19 4.35 -4.05
N GLY A 42 -7.87 4.16 -4.11
CA GLY A 42 -7.24 3.05 -4.83
C GLY A 42 -7.66 1.67 -4.30
N LEU A 43 -7.59 1.46 -2.98
CA LEU A 43 -7.98 0.17 -2.37
C LEU A 43 -9.47 -0.10 -2.51
N LYS A 44 -10.32 0.94 -2.38
CA LYS A 44 -11.76 0.79 -2.59
C LYS A 44 -12.06 0.35 -4.03
N ARG A 45 -11.40 0.96 -5.01
CA ARG A 45 -11.54 0.60 -6.43
C ARG A 45 -11.07 -0.82 -6.70
N ILE A 46 -9.87 -1.20 -6.24
CA ILE A 46 -9.35 -2.57 -6.38
C ILE A 46 -10.33 -3.60 -5.83
N ARG A 47 -10.89 -3.34 -4.65
CA ARG A 47 -11.86 -4.24 -4.04
C ARG A 47 -13.13 -4.39 -4.89
N GLN A 48 -13.68 -3.28 -5.39
CA GLN A 48 -14.87 -3.30 -6.24
C GLN A 48 -14.61 -4.04 -7.56
N ASP A 49 -13.44 -3.79 -8.16
CA ASP A 49 -13.04 -4.41 -9.43
C ASP A 49 -12.81 -5.92 -9.25
N ASN A 50 -12.14 -6.34 -8.17
CA ASN A 50 -11.96 -7.77 -7.83
C ASN A 50 -13.31 -8.45 -7.55
N GLU A 51 -14.19 -7.83 -6.74
CA GLU A 51 -15.53 -8.38 -6.46
C GLU A 51 -16.38 -8.49 -7.73
N SER A 52 -16.22 -7.58 -8.70
CA SER A 52 -16.90 -7.66 -10.00
C SER A 52 -16.39 -8.82 -10.84
N PHE A 53 -15.07 -8.93 -10.98
CA PHE A 53 -14.46 -10.02 -11.73
C PHE A 53 -14.78 -11.38 -11.12
N ASP A 54 -14.74 -11.50 -9.79
CA ASP A 54 -15.07 -12.74 -9.08
C ASP A 54 -16.51 -13.18 -9.38
N ARG A 55 -17.49 -12.25 -9.34
CA ARG A 55 -18.88 -12.56 -9.73
C ARG A 55 -18.98 -13.06 -11.17
N GLU A 56 -18.28 -12.43 -12.10
CA GLU A 56 -18.29 -12.84 -13.52
C GLU A 56 -17.64 -14.21 -13.72
N PHE A 57 -16.56 -14.49 -12.99
CA PHE A 57 -15.88 -15.79 -12.99
C PHE A 57 -16.80 -16.91 -12.49
N TRP A 58 -17.58 -16.67 -11.43
CA TRP A 58 -18.51 -17.64 -10.86
C TRP A 58 -19.88 -17.70 -11.55
N ALA A 59 -20.21 -16.76 -12.45
CA ALA A 59 -21.49 -16.71 -13.16
C ALA A 59 -21.69 -17.82 -14.20
N GLY A 60 -20.73 -18.76 -14.35
CA GLY A 60 -20.83 -19.90 -15.26
C GLY A 60 -20.40 -19.62 -16.69
N ARG A 61 -19.70 -18.50 -16.94
CA ARG A 61 -19.05 -18.20 -18.22
C ARG A 61 -17.89 -19.18 -18.48
N THR A 62 -17.57 -19.43 -19.75
CA THR A 62 -16.44 -20.31 -20.05
C THR A 62 -15.11 -19.59 -19.79
N LEU A 63 -14.09 -20.33 -19.34
CA LEU A 63 -12.75 -19.77 -19.09
C LEU A 63 -12.16 -19.10 -20.35
N GLN A 64 -12.51 -19.63 -21.53
CA GLN A 64 -12.03 -19.11 -22.80
C GLN A 64 -12.65 -17.74 -23.13
N GLU A 65 -13.93 -17.54 -22.85
CA GLU A 65 -14.62 -16.26 -23.01
C GLU A 65 -14.07 -15.22 -22.04
N LEU A 66 -13.91 -15.58 -20.77
CA LEU A 66 -13.31 -14.70 -19.77
C LEU A 66 -11.89 -14.28 -20.16
N TYR A 67 -11.09 -15.20 -20.69
CA TYR A 67 -9.74 -14.91 -21.15
C TYR A 67 -9.73 -13.97 -22.36
N GLN A 68 -10.67 -14.13 -23.29
CA GLN A 68 -10.79 -13.22 -24.43
C GLN A 68 -11.18 -11.82 -23.98
N ASP A 69 -12.11 -11.68 -23.04
CA ASP A 69 -12.51 -10.37 -22.50
C ASP A 69 -11.35 -9.71 -21.76
N ALA A 70 -10.66 -10.46 -20.89
CA ALA A 70 -9.48 -9.98 -20.18
C ALA A 70 -8.32 -9.61 -21.11
N SER A 71 -8.28 -10.20 -22.32
CA SER A 71 -7.27 -9.90 -23.34
C SER A 71 -7.69 -8.75 -24.28
N ARG A 72 -8.98 -8.43 -24.35
CA ARG A 72 -9.57 -7.38 -25.21
C ARG A 72 -9.89 -6.09 -24.46
N GLY A 73 -9.99 -6.13 -23.13
CA GLY A 73 -10.54 -5.06 -22.30
C GLY A 73 -9.95 -3.68 -22.57
N GLU A 74 -10.84 -2.70 -22.73
CA GLU A 74 -10.53 -1.26 -22.94
C GLU A 74 -10.28 -0.50 -21.60
N GLY A 75 -10.16 -1.21 -20.48
CA GLY A 75 -9.95 -0.64 -19.14
C GLY A 75 -8.75 -1.25 -18.41
N PRO A 76 -8.23 -0.61 -17.35
CA PRO A 76 -7.19 -1.20 -16.53
C PRO A 76 -7.76 -2.44 -15.82
N PRO A 77 -7.25 -3.66 -16.08
CA PRO A 77 -7.81 -4.88 -15.54
C PRO A 77 -7.77 -4.90 -14.01
N SER A 78 -8.64 -5.65 -13.36
CA SER A 78 -8.52 -5.86 -11.91
C SER A 78 -7.23 -6.64 -11.59
N PRO A 79 -6.64 -6.51 -10.38
CA PRO A 79 -5.52 -7.37 -9.97
C PRO A 79 -5.83 -8.87 -10.12
N GLN A 80 -7.02 -9.31 -9.73
CA GLN A 80 -7.45 -10.70 -9.83
C GLN A 80 -7.59 -11.17 -11.30
N GLU A 81 -8.07 -10.30 -12.17
CA GLU A 81 -8.14 -10.54 -13.62
C GLU A 81 -6.75 -10.67 -14.26
N ARG A 82 -5.77 -9.85 -13.84
CA ARG A 82 -4.38 -9.99 -14.30
C ARG A 82 -3.76 -11.32 -13.87
N ILE A 83 -4.03 -11.75 -12.63
CA ILE A 83 -3.61 -13.06 -12.12
C ILE A 83 -4.24 -14.17 -12.98
N PHE A 84 -5.55 -14.13 -13.20
CA PHE A 84 -6.26 -15.07 -14.06
C PHE A 84 -5.66 -15.14 -15.47
N ALA A 85 -5.48 -13.99 -16.13
CA ALA A 85 -4.94 -13.90 -17.47
C ALA A 85 -3.50 -14.45 -17.54
N SER A 86 -2.68 -14.23 -16.51
CA SER A 86 -1.32 -14.77 -16.44
C SER A 86 -1.30 -16.30 -16.33
N GLY A 87 -2.16 -16.88 -15.49
CA GLY A 87 -2.27 -18.34 -15.32
C GLY A 87 -2.81 -19.01 -16.58
N MET A 88 -3.86 -18.43 -17.17
CA MET A 88 -4.49 -18.97 -18.37
C MET A 88 -3.55 -18.91 -19.58
N ARG A 89 -2.80 -17.80 -19.73
CA ARG A 89 -1.78 -17.66 -20.79
C ARG A 89 -0.71 -18.75 -20.70
N GLU A 90 -0.16 -19.00 -19.51
CA GLU A 90 0.87 -20.02 -19.34
C GLU A 90 0.31 -21.44 -19.52
N PHE A 91 -0.90 -21.71 -19.00
CA PHE A 91 -1.59 -22.98 -19.22
C PHE A 91 -1.80 -23.28 -20.71
N MET A 92 -2.29 -22.31 -21.50
CA MET A 92 -2.49 -22.48 -22.94
C MET A 92 -1.16 -22.72 -23.68
N LYS A 93 -0.13 -21.93 -23.36
CA LYS A 93 1.21 -22.06 -23.93
C LYS A 93 1.85 -23.42 -23.67
N LEU A 94 1.70 -23.98 -22.46
CA LEU A 94 2.22 -25.31 -22.13
C LEU A 94 1.41 -26.42 -22.83
N ARG A 95 0.10 -26.23 -23.03
CA ARG A 95 -0.73 -27.13 -23.83
C ARG A 95 -0.34 -27.15 -25.30
N GLU A 96 -0.09 -25.98 -25.90
CA GLU A 96 0.37 -25.86 -27.29
C GLU A 96 1.71 -26.59 -27.50
N ARG A 97 2.57 -26.57 -26.49
CA ARG A 97 3.84 -27.31 -26.46
C ARG A 97 3.69 -28.82 -26.19
N ARG A 98 2.46 -29.33 -26.07
CA ARG A 98 2.14 -30.75 -25.83
C ARG A 98 2.81 -31.32 -24.57
N VAL A 99 2.90 -30.54 -23.50
CA VAL A 99 3.32 -31.07 -22.19
C VAL A 99 2.27 -32.09 -21.73
N ALA A 100 2.66 -33.37 -21.69
CA ALA A 100 1.75 -34.49 -21.40
C ALA A 100 1.45 -34.66 -19.90
N ASP A 101 2.33 -34.14 -19.04
CA ASP A 101 2.20 -34.25 -17.59
C ASP A 101 1.31 -33.14 -17.03
N VAL A 102 0.10 -33.51 -16.58
CA VAL A 102 -0.88 -32.61 -15.98
C VAL A 102 -0.31 -31.86 -14.75
N PRO A 103 0.39 -32.51 -13.80
CA PRO A 103 1.09 -31.83 -12.71
C PRO A 103 2.02 -30.70 -13.19
N THR A 104 2.89 -30.96 -14.17
CA THR A 104 3.81 -29.94 -14.72
C THR A 104 3.07 -28.75 -15.34
N LEU A 105 1.96 -29.02 -16.02
CA LEU A 105 1.14 -28.01 -16.67
C LEU A 105 0.42 -27.10 -15.66
N LEU A 106 -0.13 -27.70 -14.60
CA LEU A 106 -0.78 -26.95 -13.50
C LEU A 106 0.23 -26.16 -12.68
N ASP A 107 1.41 -26.73 -12.42
CA ASP A 107 2.48 -26.04 -11.70
C ASP A 107 2.98 -24.80 -12.46
N GLY A 108 3.15 -24.90 -13.79
CA GLY A 108 3.49 -23.76 -14.63
C GLY A 108 2.47 -22.62 -14.55
N ALA A 109 1.17 -22.95 -14.65
CA ALA A 109 0.10 -21.97 -14.50
C ALA A 109 0.08 -21.34 -13.09
N ARG A 110 0.23 -22.15 -12.03
CA ARG A 110 0.26 -21.67 -10.63
C ARG A 110 1.47 -20.76 -10.36
N ARG A 111 2.64 -21.07 -10.92
CA ARG A 111 3.82 -20.20 -10.85
C ARG A 111 3.60 -18.86 -11.56
N ALA A 112 2.99 -18.87 -12.74
CA ALA A 112 2.65 -17.64 -13.45
C ALA A 112 1.67 -16.75 -12.64
N MET A 113 0.64 -17.37 -12.06
CA MET A 113 -0.32 -16.68 -11.18
C MET A 113 0.35 -16.08 -9.95
N ARG A 114 1.18 -16.84 -9.24
CA ARG A 114 1.94 -16.36 -8.07
C ARG A 114 2.87 -15.21 -8.44
N ALA A 115 3.57 -15.29 -9.57
CA ALA A 115 4.43 -14.21 -10.04
C ALA A 115 3.63 -12.95 -10.43
N SER A 116 2.40 -13.09 -10.91
CA SER A 116 1.50 -11.94 -11.10
C SER A 116 1.04 -11.38 -9.77
N PHE A 117 0.59 -12.22 -8.84
CA PHE A 117 0.16 -11.83 -7.49
C PHE A 117 1.21 -11.00 -6.75
N GLN A 118 2.47 -11.45 -6.75
CA GLN A 118 3.55 -10.71 -6.08
C GLN A 118 3.74 -9.31 -6.68
N ARG A 119 3.72 -9.18 -8.02
CA ARG A 119 3.80 -7.88 -8.70
C ARG A 119 2.61 -6.98 -8.37
N GLU A 120 1.41 -7.54 -8.23
CA GLU A 120 0.24 -6.78 -7.79
C GLU A 120 0.38 -6.30 -6.35
N MET A 121 0.85 -7.17 -5.46
CA MET A 121 1.06 -6.84 -4.05
C MET A 121 2.10 -5.73 -3.89
N ASP A 122 3.22 -5.77 -4.63
CA ASP A 122 4.23 -4.71 -4.61
C ASP A 122 3.62 -3.34 -4.96
N LEU A 123 2.74 -3.29 -5.96
CA LEU A 123 2.06 -2.06 -6.37
C LEU A 123 1.03 -1.61 -5.32
N ILE A 124 0.29 -2.56 -4.75
CA ILE A 124 -0.74 -2.31 -3.74
C ILE A 124 -0.14 -1.88 -2.40
N GLU A 125 1.04 -2.36 -2.04
CA GLU A 125 1.76 -2.01 -0.81
C GLU A 125 2.57 -0.72 -0.93
N SER A 126 2.86 -0.28 -2.16
CA SER A 126 3.68 0.92 -2.41
C SER A 126 3.24 2.12 -1.56
N ARG A 127 4.22 2.80 -0.94
CA ARG A 127 4.03 3.98 -0.07
C ARG A 127 3.34 3.71 1.27
N LEU A 128 2.97 2.48 1.60
CA LEU A 128 2.45 2.14 2.93
C LEU A 128 3.56 2.24 3.98
N ASP A 129 4.75 1.76 3.64
CA ASP A 129 6.00 1.92 4.39
C ASP A 129 6.26 3.37 4.80
N PHE A 130 6.05 4.33 3.89
CA PHE A 130 6.17 5.75 4.20
C PHE A 130 5.23 6.18 5.32
N LEU A 131 3.94 5.79 5.30
CA LEU A 131 3.00 6.09 6.38
C LEU A 131 3.46 5.48 7.71
N GLY A 132 4.02 4.26 7.67
CA GLY A 132 4.61 3.60 8.84
C GLY A 132 5.79 4.40 9.42
N SER A 133 6.70 4.87 8.58
CA SER A 133 7.83 5.72 8.99
C SER A 133 7.39 7.09 9.52
N VAL A 134 6.43 7.74 8.87
CA VAL A 134 5.86 9.01 9.35
C VAL A 134 5.23 8.83 10.72
N GLY A 135 4.46 7.75 10.90
CA GLY A 135 3.81 7.43 12.16
C GLY A 135 4.78 7.18 13.31
N SER A 136 5.91 6.53 13.04
CA SER A 136 6.90 6.20 14.07
C SER A 136 7.91 7.31 14.35
N VAL A 137 8.31 8.08 13.34
CA VAL A 137 9.43 9.05 13.47
C VAL A 137 8.97 10.48 13.78
N SER A 138 7.79 10.90 13.28
CA SER A 138 7.32 12.29 13.47
C SER A 138 7.21 12.75 14.93
N PRO A 139 6.77 11.92 15.90
CA PRO A 139 6.76 12.32 17.31
C PRO A 139 8.15 12.66 17.84
N TYR A 140 9.16 11.88 17.43
CA TYR A 140 10.55 12.11 17.85
C TYR A 140 11.15 13.37 17.22
N ILE A 141 10.79 13.67 15.97
CA ILE A 141 11.17 14.93 15.31
C ILE A 141 10.55 16.13 16.07
N GLY A 142 9.27 16.04 16.44
CA GLY A 142 8.60 17.08 17.24
C GLY A 142 9.23 17.25 18.63
N LEU A 143 9.52 16.14 19.32
CA LEU A 143 10.22 16.13 20.60
C LEU A 143 11.59 16.79 20.49
N PHE A 144 12.36 16.47 19.45
CA PHE A 144 13.65 17.11 19.17
C PHE A 144 13.50 18.64 19.02
N GLY A 145 12.51 19.10 18.25
CA GLY A 145 12.22 20.53 18.12
C GLY A 145 11.89 21.19 19.46
N THR A 146 11.17 20.48 20.33
CA THR A 146 10.83 20.99 21.67
C THR A 146 12.06 21.08 22.57
N VAL A 147 12.88 20.03 22.62
CA VAL A 147 14.12 20.01 23.41
C VAL A 147 15.06 21.13 22.96
N TRP A 148 15.23 21.30 21.65
CA TRP A 148 16.07 22.35 21.09
C TRP A 148 15.52 23.75 21.39
N GLY A 149 14.22 23.97 21.17
CA GLY A 149 13.58 25.26 21.41
C GLY A 149 13.68 25.70 22.87
N ILE A 150 13.42 24.78 23.82
CA ILE A 150 13.58 25.03 25.24
C ILE A 150 15.05 25.33 25.58
N MET A 151 15.99 24.52 25.08
CA MET A 151 17.42 24.77 25.27
C MET A 151 17.82 26.17 24.78
N HIS A 152 17.40 26.55 23.57
CA HIS A 152 17.69 27.86 22.99
C HIS A 152 17.13 29.00 23.84
N ALA A 153 15.86 28.88 24.27
CA ALA A 153 15.22 29.85 25.15
C ALA A 153 16.00 30.04 26.46
N PHE A 154 16.48 28.97 27.09
CA PHE A 154 17.29 29.05 28.31
C PHE A 154 18.68 29.65 28.07
N THR A 155 19.35 29.30 26.96
CA THR A 155 20.67 29.89 26.62
C THR A 155 20.58 31.39 26.37
N GLY A 156 19.48 31.88 25.81
CA GLY A 156 19.25 33.32 25.60
C GLY A 156 19.17 34.14 26.90
N LEU A 157 18.93 33.48 28.04
CA LEU A 157 18.87 34.13 29.35
C LEU A 157 20.23 34.25 30.04
N SER A 158 21.27 33.57 29.56
CA SER A 158 22.56 33.50 30.27
C SER A 158 23.22 34.86 30.49
N ASN A 159 22.84 35.86 29.69
CA ASN A 159 23.41 37.21 29.71
C ASN A 159 22.47 38.26 30.34
N LEU A 160 21.30 37.87 30.86
CA LEU A 160 20.33 38.79 31.45
C LEU A 160 20.53 38.89 32.98
N GLN A 161 20.65 40.11 33.50
CA GLN A 161 20.76 40.37 34.94
C GLN A 161 19.44 40.12 35.71
N GLN A 162 18.29 40.22 35.04
CA GLN A 162 16.98 39.92 35.59
C GLN A 162 16.20 39.03 34.62
N VAL A 163 15.90 37.81 35.06
CA VAL A 163 15.12 36.82 34.29
C VAL A 163 13.67 36.89 34.75
N THR A 164 12.72 37.02 33.83
CA THR A 164 11.29 36.98 34.13
C THR A 164 10.60 35.86 33.35
N LEU A 165 9.44 35.39 33.84
CA LEU A 165 8.63 34.41 33.09
C LEU A 165 8.20 34.93 31.72
N ALA A 166 7.96 36.24 31.61
CA ALA A 166 7.58 36.88 30.36
C ALA A 166 8.68 36.79 29.28
N THR A 167 9.97 36.73 29.67
CA THR A 167 11.08 36.65 28.71
C THR A 167 11.31 35.25 28.16
N VAL A 168 10.82 34.19 28.81
CA VAL A 168 10.98 32.78 28.36
C VAL A 168 9.71 32.16 27.78
N ALA A 169 8.54 32.65 28.18
CA ALA A 169 7.26 32.06 27.82
C ALA A 169 7.06 31.91 26.29
N PRO A 170 7.46 32.88 25.43
CA PRO A 170 7.33 32.72 23.97
C PRO A 170 8.14 31.55 23.41
N GLY A 171 9.42 31.43 23.78
CA GLY A 171 10.29 30.36 23.28
C GLY A 171 9.88 28.96 23.72
N ILE A 172 9.31 28.83 24.93
CA ILE A 172 8.73 27.57 25.40
C ILE A 172 7.44 27.25 24.63
N ALA A 173 6.58 28.23 24.38
CA ALA A 173 5.35 28.03 23.61
C ALA A 173 5.65 27.57 22.18
N GLU A 174 6.62 28.19 21.50
CA GLU A 174 7.10 27.79 20.17
C GLU A 174 7.64 26.35 20.15
N ALA A 175 8.44 26.00 21.15
CA ALA A 175 8.97 24.65 21.31
C ALA A 175 7.84 23.61 21.42
N LEU A 176 6.81 23.88 22.23
CA LEU A 176 5.66 22.99 22.40
C LEU A 176 4.83 22.81 21.11
N VAL A 177 4.77 23.84 20.26
CA VAL A 177 4.10 23.75 18.95
C VAL A 177 4.78 22.70 18.05
N ALA A 178 6.11 22.56 18.10
CA ALA A 178 6.81 21.54 17.32
C ALA A 178 6.36 20.11 17.67
N THR A 179 6.19 19.79 18.96
CA THR A 179 5.64 18.49 19.38
C THR A 179 4.19 18.32 18.93
N ALA A 180 3.35 19.36 19.07
CA ALA A 180 1.95 19.30 18.66
C ALA A 180 1.82 19.00 17.15
N ILE A 181 2.62 19.66 16.30
CA ILE A 181 2.67 19.39 14.86
C ILE A 181 3.19 17.97 14.59
N GLY A 182 4.20 17.51 15.32
CA GLY A 182 4.75 16.16 15.20
C GLY A 182 3.69 15.08 15.46
N LEU A 183 2.89 15.25 16.52
CA LEU A 183 1.77 14.37 16.83
C LEU A 183 0.65 14.47 15.80
N PHE A 184 0.33 15.67 15.32
CA PHE A 184 -0.67 15.88 14.27
C PHE A 184 -0.28 15.20 12.96
N ALA A 185 1.01 15.11 12.62
CA ALA A 185 1.49 14.33 11.48
C ALA A 185 1.45 12.82 11.75
N ALA A 186 1.84 12.39 12.95
CA ALA A 186 1.99 10.97 13.32
C ALA A 186 0.64 10.24 13.44
N ILE A 187 -0.32 10.80 14.17
CA ILE A 187 -1.56 10.10 14.54
C ILE A 187 -2.37 9.67 13.31
N PRO A 188 -2.66 10.55 12.32
CA PRO A 188 -3.35 10.13 11.11
C PRO A 188 -2.57 9.09 10.31
N ALA A 189 -1.23 9.22 10.25
CA ALA A 189 -0.38 8.29 9.52
C ALA A 189 -0.43 6.88 10.12
N VAL A 190 -0.33 6.74 11.45
CA VAL A 190 -0.43 5.43 12.13
C VAL A 190 -1.81 4.80 11.94
N LEU A 191 -2.88 5.59 12.08
CA LEU A 191 -4.24 5.08 11.89
C LEU A 191 -4.46 4.60 10.46
N ALA A 192 -4.02 5.37 9.47
CA ALA A 192 -4.11 5.03 8.07
C ALA A 192 -3.26 3.80 7.72
N TYR A 193 -2.00 3.75 8.19
CA TYR A 193 -1.13 2.60 8.01
C TYR A 193 -1.80 1.31 8.50
N ASN A 194 -2.29 1.30 9.74
CA ASN A 194 -2.95 0.14 10.33
C ASN A 194 -4.23 -0.25 9.59
N ARG A 195 -5.00 0.74 9.13
CA ARG A 195 -6.22 0.51 8.34
C ARG A 195 -5.89 -0.14 7.00
N PHE A 196 -4.93 0.41 6.26
CA PHE A 196 -4.56 -0.07 4.93
C PHE A 196 -3.81 -1.39 4.98
N ALA A 197 -2.94 -1.61 5.95
CA ALA A 197 -2.27 -2.90 6.14
C ALA A 197 -3.29 -4.04 6.26
N ARG A 198 -4.35 -3.85 7.07
CA ARG A 198 -5.44 -4.83 7.18
C ARG A 198 -6.26 -5.00 5.90
N ASP A 199 -6.53 -3.90 5.18
CA ASP A 199 -7.27 -3.98 3.91
C ASP A 199 -6.46 -4.72 2.84
N ILE A 200 -5.17 -4.46 2.77
CA ILE A 200 -4.24 -5.10 1.83
C ILE A 200 -4.10 -6.59 2.15
N ASP A 201 -3.91 -6.96 3.41
CA ASP A 201 -3.88 -8.35 3.86
C ASP A 201 -5.16 -9.12 3.49
N ARG A 202 -6.32 -8.47 3.63
CA ARG A 202 -7.62 -9.04 3.22
C ARG A 202 -7.73 -9.20 1.71
N ILE A 203 -7.19 -8.27 0.91
CA ILE A 203 -7.14 -8.38 -0.56
C ILE A 203 -6.17 -9.50 -0.97
N ALA A 204 -5.02 -9.60 -0.32
CA ALA A 204 -4.03 -10.65 -0.54
C ALA A 204 -4.64 -12.04 -0.31
N THR A 205 -5.28 -12.24 0.85
CA THR A 205 -5.96 -13.49 1.20
C THR A 205 -7.03 -13.90 0.18
N GLN A 206 -7.81 -12.94 -0.32
CA GLN A 206 -8.81 -13.19 -1.37
C GLN A 206 -8.15 -13.63 -2.68
N MET A 207 -7.10 -12.94 -3.12
CA MET A 207 -6.39 -13.30 -4.36
C MET A 207 -5.68 -14.65 -4.24
N GLU A 208 -5.12 -14.99 -3.08
CA GLU A 208 -4.54 -16.32 -2.83
C GLU A 208 -5.60 -17.41 -2.89
N SER A 209 -6.76 -17.19 -2.26
CA SER A 209 -7.89 -18.13 -2.32
C SER A 209 -8.35 -18.35 -3.76
N PHE A 210 -8.47 -17.26 -4.54
CA PHE A 210 -8.78 -17.33 -5.96
C PHE A 210 -7.76 -18.16 -6.76
N ILE A 211 -6.46 -18.01 -6.48
CA ILE A 211 -5.40 -18.80 -7.15
C ILE A 211 -5.60 -20.30 -6.89
N GLU A 212 -5.93 -20.69 -5.65
CA GLU A 212 -6.16 -22.10 -5.31
C GLU A 212 -7.43 -22.65 -5.97
N GLU A 213 -8.53 -21.89 -5.93
CA GLU A 213 -9.79 -22.26 -6.56
C GLU A 213 -9.67 -22.39 -8.08
N PHE A 214 -9.03 -21.42 -8.72
CA PHE A 214 -8.78 -21.47 -10.16
C PHE A 214 -7.82 -22.61 -10.53
N SER A 215 -6.79 -22.88 -9.72
CA SER A 215 -5.91 -24.05 -9.92
C SER A 215 -6.69 -25.37 -9.89
N ASN A 216 -7.65 -25.51 -8.97
CA ASN A 216 -8.52 -26.68 -8.91
C ASN A 216 -9.42 -26.82 -10.16
N ILE A 217 -9.92 -25.69 -10.68
CA ILE A 217 -10.71 -25.67 -11.93
C ILE A 217 -9.84 -26.08 -13.12
N LEU A 218 -8.60 -25.57 -13.22
CA LEU A 218 -7.66 -25.97 -14.27
C LEU A 218 -7.35 -27.47 -14.19
N ALA A 219 -7.16 -28.02 -12.99
CA ALA A 219 -6.92 -29.44 -12.80
C ALA A 219 -8.09 -30.30 -13.30
N ARG A 220 -9.33 -29.91 -12.99
CA ARG A 220 -10.55 -30.58 -13.48
C ARG A 220 -10.69 -30.50 -15.00
N ASN A 221 -10.28 -29.39 -15.62
CA ASN A 221 -10.30 -29.25 -17.07
C ASN A 221 -9.16 -30.02 -17.77
N ALA A 222 -8.04 -30.25 -17.08
CA ALA A 222 -6.90 -31.02 -17.60
C ALA A 222 -7.09 -32.55 -17.48
N ALA A 223 -7.81 -33.04 -16.46
CA ALA A 223 -7.98 -34.47 -16.18
C ALA A 223 -8.72 -35.30 -17.26
N PRO A 224 -9.81 -34.83 -17.91
CA PRO A 224 -10.48 -35.56 -18.98
C PRO A 224 -9.57 -35.86 -20.18
N LEU A 225 -8.56 -35.01 -20.41
CA LEU A 225 -7.64 -35.07 -21.56
C LEU A 225 -6.46 -36.04 -21.33
N ALA A 226 -6.02 -36.21 -20.08
CA ALA A 226 -5.02 -37.22 -19.73
C ALA A 226 -5.57 -38.65 -19.94
N ALA A 227 -6.86 -38.86 -19.62
CA ALA A 227 -7.53 -40.14 -19.85
C ALA A 227 -7.70 -40.47 -21.34
N GLU A 228 -7.83 -39.47 -22.21
CA GLU A 228 -7.91 -39.65 -23.67
C GLU A 228 -6.53 -39.89 -24.29
N SER A 229 -5.49 -39.20 -23.81
CA SER A 229 -4.09 -39.41 -24.20
C SER A 229 -3.59 -40.81 -23.84
N ALA A 230 -4.02 -41.35 -22.70
CA ALA A 230 -3.69 -42.70 -22.24
C ALA A 230 -4.48 -43.82 -22.97
N ARG A 231 -5.56 -43.47 -23.68
CA ARG A 231 -6.43 -44.41 -24.40
C ARG A 231 -6.04 -44.65 -25.86
N VAL A 232 -4.95 -44.06 -26.35
CA VAL A 232 -4.38 -44.40 -27.66
C VAL A 232 -3.31 -45.47 -27.45
N PRO A 233 -3.64 -46.78 -27.45
CA PRO A 233 -2.61 -47.80 -27.57
C PRO A 233 -1.96 -47.63 -28.94
N ALA A 234 -0.65 -47.88 -29.00
CA ALA A 234 0.09 -47.99 -30.24
C ALA A 234 -0.50 -49.11 -31.11
N GLN A 235 -1.52 -48.79 -31.91
CA GLN A 235 -1.87 -49.58 -33.07
C GLN A 235 -1.07 -49.05 -34.26
N GLY A 236 -0.06 -49.83 -34.64
CA GLY A 236 0.58 -49.71 -35.94
C GLY A 236 2.05 -49.29 -35.90
N ARG A 237 2.92 -50.22 -35.53
CA ARG A 237 3.91 -50.80 -36.46
C ARG A 237 4.61 -51.99 -35.84
#